data_AF-A0A5C5WRW1-F1
#
_entry.id   AF-A0A5C5WRW1-F1
#
_cell.length_a   1.000
_cell.length_b   1.000
_cell.length_c   1.000
_cell.angle_alpha   90.00
_cell.angle_beta   90.00
_cell.angle_gamma   90.00
#
_symmetry.space_group_name_H-M   'P 1'
#
loop_
_entity.id
_entity.type
_entity.pdbx_description
1 polymer ?
#
loop_
_entity_poly.entity_id
_entity_poly.type
_entity_poly.pdbx_seq_one_letter_code
_entity_poly.pdbx_strand_id
1 'polypeptide(L)'
;MSDTSLSNTPVDKEITLPSKVIVAYRIVQALLSLALIWKWTYYVASVRLYGETPIFDSFFPDFFRSNTVLVVAFLAAVVASGLGVVVGNRRTLIALALISFAGLTITCVHQGSYNDMTFVTAWWTALWSLWYVTRLDCDEPERLLSKGAFLSRAIISVILLGGAIGKWTSEYWSGEVFYDIYFVDRDYWVFNLIRQNFDADVQRVLATWYSRFVIASETMAGFTLWLLPPRIAAVAAMVMLTSIALLSNFMLFSVLLSLVGLASIGLFVSKK
;
A
#
# COMPACT_ATOMS: atom_id res chain seq x y z
N MET A 1 -5.47 -9.13 -63.40
CA MET A 1 -6.34 -9.57 -62.28
C MET A 1 -5.55 -10.52 -61.41
N SER A 2 -4.94 -9.99 -60.34
CA SER A 2 -4.47 -10.77 -59.19
C SER A 2 -4.13 -9.76 -58.09
N ASP A 3 -5.17 -9.21 -57.46
CA ASP A 3 -5.06 -8.42 -56.23
C ASP A 3 -4.79 -9.38 -55.07
N THR A 4 -3.52 -9.61 -54.76
CA THR A 4 -3.11 -10.20 -53.48
C THR A 4 -3.20 -9.12 -52.41
N SER A 5 -4.34 -9.11 -51.72
CA SER A 5 -4.60 -8.34 -50.52
C SER A 5 -3.54 -8.64 -49.45
N LEU A 6 -2.65 -7.66 -49.22
CA LEU A 6 -1.72 -7.67 -48.11
C LEU A 6 -2.51 -7.77 -46.79
N SER A 7 -2.11 -8.76 -45.98
CA SER A 7 -2.71 -9.05 -44.70
C SER A 7 -2.57 -7.85 -43.76
N ASN A 8 -3.71 -7.28 -43.36
CA ASN A 8 -3.79 -6.35 -42.24
C ASN A 8 -3.50 -7.11 -40.93
N THR A 9 -2.24 -7.37 -40.63
CA THR A 9 -1.83 -7.59 -39.23
C THR A 9 -2.13 -6.29 -38.48
N PRO A 10 -2.91 -6.32 -37.38
CA PRO A 10 -3.09 -5.14 -36.56
C PRO A 10 -1.73 -4.84 -35.94
N VAL A 11 -1.03 -3.87 -36.53
CA VAL A 11 0.10 -3.21 -35.89
C VAL A 11 -0.45 -2.72 -34.55
N ASP A 12 0.09 -3.28 -33.46
CA ASP A 12 -0.19 -2.83 -32.09
C ASP A 12 0.01 -1.31 -32.09
N LYS A 13 -1.09 -0.56 -32.16
CA LYS A 13 -1.05 0.90 -32.11
C LYS A 13 -0.38 1.25 -30.81
N GLU A 14 0.82 1.79 -30.91
CA GLU A 14 1.52 2.42 -29.80
C GLU A 14 0.55 3.48 -29.26
N ILE A 15 -0.05 3.18 -28.11
CA ILE A 15 -1.15 3.97 -27.62
C ILE A 15 -0.55 5.31 -27.20
N THR A 16 -0.91 6.38 -27.91
CA THR A 16 -0.69 7.76 -27.48
C THR A 16 -1.65 8.07 -26.34
N LEU A 17 -1.51 7.33 -25.23
CA LEU A 17 -2.26 7.56 -24.01
C LEU A 17 -1.98 9.00 -23.54
N PRO A 18 -3.00 9.74 -23.11
CA PRO A 18 -2.78 11.05 -22.52
C PRO A 18 -1.81 10.93 -21.35
N SER A 19 -0.69 11.64 -21.45
CA SER A 19 0.48 11.51 -20.58
C SER A 19 0.13 11.44 -19.08
N LYS A 20 -0.86 12.23 -18.63
CA LYS A 20 -1.27 12.29 -17.22
C LYS A 20 -1.79 10.97 -16.64
N VAL A 21 -2.57 10.20 -17.40
CA VAL A 21 -3.18 8.94 -16.95
C VAL A 21 -2.09 7.90 -16.69
N ILE A 22 -1.14 7.79 -17.63
CA ILE A 22 -0.03 6.85 -17.52
C ILE A 22 0.96 7.29 -16.45
N VAL A 23 1.27 8.59 -16.33
CA VAL A 23 2.12 9.11 -15.25
C VAL A 23 1.51 8.79 -13.88
N ALA A 24 0.21 8.98 -13.71
CA ALA A 24 -0.49 8.68 -12.46
C ALA A 24 -0.37 7.18 -12.09
N TYR A 25 -0.60 6.28 -13.04
CA TYR A 25 -0.39 4.85 -12.85
C TYR A 25 1.06 4.51 -12.50
N ARG A 26 2.04 5.08 -13.22
CA ARG A 26 3.47 4.83 -12.99
C ARG A 26 3.94 5.26 -11.61
N ILE A 27 3.42 6.37 -11.09
CA ILE A 27 3.73 6.81 -9.71
C ILE A 27 3.19 5.80 -8.69
N VAL A 28 1.97 5.30 -8.88
CA VAL A 28 1.42 4.24 -8.01
C VAL A 28 2.29 2.99 -8.06
N GLN A 29 2.69 2.54 -9.25
CA GLN A 29 3.56 1.38 -9.41
C GLN A 29 4.94 1.58 -8.78
N ALA A 30 5.54 2.77 -8.97
CA ALA A 30 6.84 3.09 -8.40
C ALA A 30 6.80 3.05 -6.87
N LEU A 31 5.78 3.64 -6.26
CA LEU A 31 5.65 3.67 -4.80
C LEU A 31 5.21 2.31 -4.22
N LEU A 32 4.40 1.53 -4.94
CA LEU A 32 4.13 0.13 -4.60
C LEU A 32 5.42 -0.71 -4.61
N SER A 33 6.19 -0.63 -5.70
CA SER A 33 7.45 -1.35 -5.84
C SER A 33 8.45 -0.92 -4.77
N LEU A 34 8.58 0.38 -4.50
CA LEU A 34 9.44 0.90 -3.43
C LEU A 34 8.99 0.41 -2.05
N ALA A 35 7.69 0.35 -1.76
CA ALA A 35 7.17 -0.19 -0.50
C ALA A 35 7.58 -1.65 -0.30
N LEU A 36 7.46 -2.47 -1.34
CA LEU A 36 7.85 -3.89 -1.29
C LEU A 36 9.36 -4.06 -1.20
N ILE A 37 10.15 -3.28 -1.93
CA ILE A 37 11.63 -3.28 -1.81
C ILE A 37 12.04 -2.85 -0.39
N TRP A 38 11.36 -1.89 0.21
CA TRP A 38 11.62 -1.46 1.58
C TRP A 38 11.36 -2.59 2.59
N LYS A 39 10.41 -3.48 2.29
CA LYS A 39 10.11 -4.68 3.09
C LYS A 39 11.20 -5.75 2.99
N TRP A 40 12.04 -5.71 1.96
CA TRP A 40 13.00 -6.76 1.61
C TRP A 40 13.86 -7.24 2.80
N THR A 41 14.41 -6.30 3.57
CA THR A 41 15.32 -6.63 4.68
C THR A 41 14.63 -7.48 5.75
N TYR A 42 13.42 -7.08 6.16
CA TYR A 42 12.61 -7.83 7.11
C TYR A 42 12.11 -9.15 6.52
N TYR A 43 11.73 -9.13 5.25
CA TYR A 43 11.23 -10.30 4.54
C TYR A 43 12.29 -11.40 4.41
N VAL A 44 13.53 -11.05 4.05
CA VAL A 44 14.62 -12.01 3.97
C VAL A 44 14.94 -12.60 5.35
N ALA A 45 14.90 -11.79 6.40
CA ALA A 45 15.10 -12.25 7.77
C ALA A 45 14.01 -13.24 8.20
N SER A 46 12.74 -12.93 7.94
CA SER A 46 11.62 -13.81 8.30
C SER A 46 11.63 -15.12 7.51
N VAL A 47 11.90 -15.08 6.20
CA VAL A 47 12.01 -16.29 5.37
C VAL A 47 13.15 -17.19 5.84
N ARG A 48 14.31 -16.63 6.23
CA ARG A 48 15.42 -17.43 6.79
C ARG A 48 15.00 -18.09 8.10
N LEU A 49 14.39 -17.33 9.01
CA LEU A 49 13.92 -17.84 10.29
C LEU A 49 12.90 -18.97 10.11
N TYR A 50 11.94 -18.82 9.19
CA TYR A 50 10.96 -19.87 8.89
C TYR A 50 11.55 -21.06 8.13
N GLY A 51 12.70 -20.90 7.48
CA GLY A 51 13.46 -22.01 6.91
C GLY A 51 14.17 -22.83 7.98
N GLU A 52 14.72 -22.17 8.99
CA GLU A 52 15.46 -22.79 10.09
C GLU A 52 14.54 -23.38 11.17
N THR A 53 13.47 -22.66 11.50
CA THR A 53 12.49 -23.03 12.52
C THR A 53 11.09 -22.98 11.90
N PRO A 54 10.70 -24.03 11.15
CA PRO A 54 9.42 -24.02 10.46
C PRO A 54 8.27 -24.08 11.45
N ILE A 55 7.46 -23.04 11.43
CA ILE A 55 6.17 -23.01 12.13
C ILE A 55 5.19 -23.72 11.20
N PHE A 56 4.50 -24.75 11.70
CA PHE A 56 3.46 -25.44 10.94
C PHE A 56 2.14 -25.28 11.67
N ASP A 57 1.22 -24.55 11.06
CA ASP A 57 -0.17 -24.49 11.51
C ASP A 57 -1.01 -25.38 10.58
N SER A 58 -1.65 -26.38 11.18
CA SER A 58 -2.51 -27.34 10.49
C SER A 58 -3.70 -26.70 9.78
N PHE A 59 -4.07 -25.47 10.14
CA PHE A 59 -5.10 -24.70 9.44
C PHE A 59 -4.74 -24.43 7.97
N PHE A 60 -3.46 -24.23 7.66
CA PHE A 60 -3.03 -23.87 6.30
C PHE A 60 -2.73 -25.11 5.45
N PRO A 61 -3.17 -25.17 4.19
CA PRO A 61 -2.72 -26.19 3.24
C PRO A 61 -1.20 -26.13 2.99
N ASP A 62 -0.57 -27.24 2.56
CA ASP A 62 0.88 -27.31 2.31
C ASP A 62 1.38 -26.21 1.37
N PHE A 63 0.56 -25.86 0.36
CA PHE A 63 0.87 -24.78 -0.57
C PHE A 63 1.07 -23.42 0.14
N PHE A 64 0.22 -23.09 1.11
CA PHE A 64 0.28 -21.83 1.87
C PHE A 64 1.21 -21.87 3.09
N ARG A 65 1.92 -22.99 3.26
CA ARG A 65 3.01 -23.16 4.25
C ARG A 65 4.39 -23.13 3.58
N SER A 66 4.47 -23.22 2.26
CA SER A 66 5.73 -23.33 1.54
C SER A 66 6.49 -22.01 1.45
N ASN A 67 7.67 -21.94 2.06
CA ASN A 67 8.57 -20.79 1.95
C ASN A 67 8.88 -20.42 0.49
N THR A 68 9.00 -21.41 -0.41
CA THR A 68 9.21 -21.16 -1.84
C THR A 68 8.03 -20.43 -2.47
N VAL A 69 6.79 -20.82 -2.13
CA VAL A 69 5.58 -20.14 -2.62
C VAL A 69 5.56 -18.70 -2.14
N LEU A 70 5.86 -18.46 -0.86
CA LEU A 70 5.95 -17.11 -0.30
C LEU A 70 6.97 -16.25 -1.06
N VAL A 71 8.19 -16.76 -1.28
CA VAL A 71 9.30 -16.07 -1.96
C VAL A 71 8.96 -15.75 -3.41
N VAL A 72 8.46 -16.73 -4.15
CA VAL A 72 8.09 -16.54 -5.55
C VAL A 72 6.95 -15.52 -5.68
N ALA A 73 5.92 -15.62 -4.83
CA ALA A 73 4.80 -14.68 -4.85
C ALA A 73 5.23 -13.23 -4.56
N PHE A 74 6.10 -13.05 -3.56
CA PHE A 74 6.65 -11.75 -3.22
C PHE A 74 7.52 -11.17 -4.35
N LEU A 75 8.47 -11.96 -4.88
CA LEU A 75 9.35 -11.53 -5.97
C LEU A 75 8.56 -11.20 -7.24
N ALA A 76 7.56 -12.02 -7.57
CA ALA A 76 6.67 -11.76 -8.70
C ALA A 76 5.96 -10.41 -8.53
N ALA A 77 5.49 -10.07 -7.33
CA ALA A 77 4.85 -8.78 -7.07
C ALA A 77 5.81 -7.59 -7.18
N VAL A 78 7.03 -7.71 -6.65
CA VAL A 78 8.08 -6.68 -6.75
C VAL A 78 8.47 -6.44 -8.21
N VAL A 79 8.82 -7.51 -8.94
CA VAL A 79 9.26 -7.42 -10.33
C VAL A 79 8.15 -6.89 -11.22
N ALA A 80 6.92 -7.41 -11.07
CA ALA A 80 5.82 -6.99 -11.92
C ALA A 80 5.44 -5.52 -11.72
N SER A 81 5.41 -5.04 -10.46
CA SER A 81 5.16 -3.62 -10.16
C SER A 81 6.30 -2.72 -10.64
N GLY A 82 7.56 -3.15 -10.49
CA GLY A 82 8.72 -2.42 -11.00
C GLY A 82 8.71 -2.28 -12.53
N LEU A 83 8.44 -3.38 -13.26
CA LEU A 83 8.31 -3.35 -14.72
C LEU A 83 7.12 -2.50 -15.18
N GLY A 84 6.03 -2.44 -14.41
CA GLY A 84 4.87 -1.60 -14.69
C GLY A 84 5.19 -0.10 -14.77
N VAL A 85 6.31 0.35 -14.19
CA VAL A 85 6.76 1.75 -14.27
C VAL A 85 7.24 2.12 -15.67
N VAL A 86 7.91 1.20 -16.39
CA VAL A 86 8.60 1.51 -17.65
C VAL A 86 7.83 1.06 -18.89
N VAL A 87 6.99 0.05 -18.76
CA VAL A 87 6.22 -0.51 -19.89
C VAL A 87 5.21 0.51 -20.43
N GLY A 88 5.06 0.54 -21.76
CA GLY A 88 4.08 1.36 -22.47
C GLY A 88 2.91 0.57 -23.06
N ASN A 89 3.06 -0.73 -23.30
CA ASN A 89 2.02 -1.55 -23.91
C ASN A 89 0.95 -1.96 -22.89
N ARG A 90 -0.32 -1.62 -23.17
CA ARG A 90 -1.45 -1.90 -22.27
C ARG A 90 -1.64 -3.39 -21.95
N ARG A 91 -1.52 -4.30 -22.92
CA ARG A 91 -1.67 -5.75 -22.66
C ARG A 91 -0.62 -6.22 -21.66
N THR A 92 0.60 -5.70 -21.79
CA THR A 92 1.69 -6.00 -20.87
C THR A 92 1.41 -5.37 -19.49
N LEU A 93 0.92 -4.12 -19.43
CA LEU A 93 0.52 -3.50 -18.16
C LEU A 93 -0.57 -4.29 -17.42
N ILE A 94 -1.58 -4.81 -18.13
CA ILE A 94 -2.63 -5.65 -17.56
C ILE A 94 -2.02 -6.95 -17.01
N ALA A 95 -1.16 -7.61 -17.79
CA ALA A 95 -0.50 -8.84 -17.35
C ALA A 95 0.37 -8.60 -16.09
N LEU A 96 1.16 -7.52 -16.06
CA LEU A 96 1.97 -7.15 -14.91
C LEU A 96 1.12 -6.80 -13.68
N ALA A 97 0.05 -6.03 -13.85
CA ALA A 97 -0.87 -5.72 -12.76
C ALA A 97 -1.55 -6.98 -12.20
N LEU A 98 -1.90 -7.93 -13.07
CA LEU A 98 -2.47 -9.22 -12.67
C LEU A 98 -1.46 -10.09 -11.91
N ILE A 99 -0.21 -10.17 -12.38
CA ILE A 99 0.88 -10.90 -11.69
C ILE A 99 1.12 -10.30 -10.31
N SER A 100 1.20 -8.96 -10.22
CA SER A 100 1.38 -8.26 -8.95
C SER A 100 0.22 -8.53 -7.98
N PHE A 101 -1.02 -8.42 -8.46
CA PHE A 101 -2.21 -8.71 -7.67
C PHE A 101 -2.28 -10.18 -7.20
N ALA A 102 -1.97 -11.13 -8.08
CA ALA A 102 -1.97 -12.55 -7.74
C ALA A 102 -0.88 -12.89 -6.70
N GLY A 103 0.34 -12.39 -6.89
CA GLY A 103 1.42 -12.54 -5.92
C GLY A 103 1.05 -11.98 -4.56
N LEU A 104 0.48 -10.77 -4.52
CA LEU A 104 0.05 -10.14 -3.27
C LEU A 104 -1.13 -10.88 -2.62
N THR A 105 -2.03 -11.44 -3.42
CA THR A 105 -3.13 -12.28 -2.91
C THR A 105 -2.58 -13.50 -2.17
N ILE A 106 -1.58 -14.17 -2.76
CA ILE A 106 -0.90 -15.29 -2.11
C ILE A 106 -0.25 -14.83 -0.80
N THR A 107 0.48 -13.70 -0.78
CA THR A 107 1.10 -13.21 0.46
C THR A 107 0.09 -12.85 1.56
N CYS A 108 -1.12 -12.39 1.21
CA CYS A 108 -2.17 -12.07 2.19
C CYS A 108 -2.79 -13.31 2.85
N VAL A 109 -2.67 -14.49 2.24
CA VAL A 109 -3.26 -15.73 2.78
C VAL A 109 -2.22 -16.79 3.15
N HIS A 110 -0.94 -16.52 2.88
CA HIS A 110 0.17 -17.42 3.22
C HIS A 110 0.50 -17.33 4.72
N GLN A 111 0.71 -18.47 5.37
CA GLN A 111 0.91 -18.57 6.83
C GLN A 111 2.04 -17.66 7.35
N GLY A 112 3.13 -17.55 6.59
CA GLY A 112 4.27 -16.71 6.95
C GLY A 112 4.03 -15.19 6.88
N SER A 113 2.88 -14.74 6.36
CA SER A 113 2.66 -13.32 6.02
C SER A 113 1.22 -12.81 6.12
N TYR A 114 0.23 -13.65 6.42
CA TYR A 114 -1.20 -13.29 6.38
C TYR A 114 -1.60 -12.13 7.32
N ASN A 115 -0.88 -11.92 8.42
CA ASN A 115 -1.12 -10.82 9.36
C ASN A 115 -0.31 -9.55 9.05
N ASP A 116 0.47 -9.52 7.97
CA ASP A 116 1.36 -8.41 7.67
C ASP A 116 0.67 -7.33 6.86
N MET A 117 0.50 -6.16 7.49
CA MET A 117 -0.20 -5.03 6.89
C MET A 117 0.48 -4.50 5.62
N THR A 118 1.79 -4.72 5.43
CA THR A 118 2.49 -4.38 4.17
C THR A 118 1.82 -5.05 2.97
N PHE A 119 1.46 -6.32 3.09
CA PHE A 119 0.86 -7.05 1.97
C PHE A 119 -0.59 -6.65 1.76
N VAL A 120 -1.33 -6.36 2.83
CA VAL A 120 -2.72 -5.89 2.73
C VAL A 120 -2.81 -4.54 2.02
N THR A 121 -1.97 -3.55 2.38
CA THR A 121 -1.98 -2.24 1.72
C THR A 121 -1.47 -2.31 0.27
N ALA A 122 -0.44 -3.12 0.03
CA ALA A 122 0.05 -3.40 -1.31
C ALA A 122 -1.01 -4.10 -2.17
N TRP A 123 -1.75 -5.06 -1.62
CA TRP A 123 -2.81 -5.80 -2.29
C TRP A 123 -3.94 -4.87 -2.77
N TRP A 124 -4.41 -3.98 -1.90
CA TRP A 124 -5.40 -2.97 -2.29
C TRP A 124 -4.89 -2.04 -3.40
N THR A 125 -3.60 -1.68 -3.34
CA THR A 125 -2.94 -0.87 -4.36
C THR A 125 -2.82 -1.60 -5.70
N ALA A 126 -2.49 -2.89 -5.67
CA ALA A 126 -2.43 -3.75 -6.85
C ALA A 126 -3.82 -4.00 -7.46
N LEU A 127 -4.85 -4.18 -6.63
CA LEU A 127 -6.25 -4.30 -7.08
C LEU A 127 -6.70 -3.02 -7.79
N TRP A 128 -6.44 -1.86 -7.19
CA TRP A 128 -6.69 -0.56 -7.83
C TRP A 128 -5.94 -0.47 -9.17
N SER A 129 -4.68 -0.89 -9.20
CA SER A 129 -3.84 -0.82 -10.39
C SER A 129 -4.36 -1.70 -11.52
N LEU A 130 -4.77 -2.94 -11.20
CA LEU A 130 -5.40 -3.88 -12.15
C LEU A 130 -6.70 -3.31 -12.71
N TRP A 131 -7.57 -2.79 -11.84
CA TRP A 131 -8.78 -2.10 -12.29
C TRP A 131 -8.45 -0.90 -13.19
N TYR A 132 -7.45 -0.08 -12.84
CA TYR A 132 -7.09 1.13 -13.59
C TYR A 132 -6.61 0.81 -15.01
N VAL A 133 -5.68 -0.16 -15.16
CA VAL A 133 -5.11 -0.50 -16.47
C VAL A 133 -6.11 -1.17 -17.41
N THR A 134 -7.07 -1.92 -16.87
CA THR A 134 -8.14 -2.51 -17.70
C THR A 134 -9.06 -1.45 -18.30
N ARG A 135 -9.15 -0.26 -17.69
CA ARG A 135 -10.01 0.86 -18.11
C ARG A 135 -9.34 1.91 -19.01
N LEU A 136 -8.02 1.84 -19.23
CA LEU A 136 -7.25 2.84 -19.99
C LEU A 136 -7.83 3.19 -21.37
N ASP A 137 -8.37 2.21 -22.10
CA ASP A 137 -8.94 2.41 -23.44
C ASP A 137 -10.48 2.48 -23.44
N CYS A 138 -11.11 2.34 -22.27
CA CYS A 138 -12.57 2.25 -22.14
C CYS A 138 -13.21 3.54 -21.62
N ASP A 139 -12.51 4.25 -20.74
CA ASP A 139 -13.00 5.47 -20.11
C ASP A 139 -12.26 6.69 -20.66
N GLU A 140 -12.99 7.81 -20.81
CA GLU A 140 -12.41 9.13 -21.07
C GLU A 140 -11.33 9.47 -20.02
N PRO A 141 -10.16 10.03 -20.39
CA PRO A 141 -9.02 10.22 -19.51
C PRO A 141 -9.33 10.95 -18.19
N GLU A 142 -10.06 12.05 -18.24
CA GLU A 142 -10.44 12.82 -17.06
C GLU A 142 -11.42 12.05 -16.17
N ARG A 143 -12.33 11.29 -16.79
CA ARG A 143 -13.29 10.46 -16.07
C ARG A 143 -12.58 9.30 -15.36
N LEU A 144 -11.61 8.67 -16.02
CA LEU A 144 -10.78 7.62 -15.43
C LEU A 144 -9.98 8.15 -14.23
N LEU A 145 -9.33 9.31 -14.36
CA LEU A 145 -8.62 9.96 -13.25
C LEU A 145 -9.54 10.29 -12.08
N SER A 146 -10.74 10.82 -12.35
CA SER A 146 -11.73 11.14 -11.32
C SER A 146 -12.21 9.89 -10.57
N LYS A 147 -12.60 8.83 -11.31
CA LYS A 147 -12.99 7.54 -10.73
C LYS A 147 -11.85 6.90 -9.94
N GLY A 148 -10.64 6.92 -10.50
CA GLY A 148 -9.45 6.35 -9.87
C GLY A 148 -9.08 7.07 -8.58
N ALA A 149 -9.17 8.40 -8.57
CA ALA A 149 -8.94 9.19 -7.36
C ALA A 149 -10.04 8.93 -6.31
N PHE A 150 -11.31 8.80 -6.71
CA PHE A 150 -12.38 8.44 -5.79
C PHE A 150 -12.14 7.07 -5.15
N LEU A 151 -11.86 6.06 -5.97
CA LEU A 151 -11.57 4.71 -5.50
C LEU A 151 -10.35 4.68 -4.57
N SER A 152 -9.29 5.44 -4.87
CA SER A 152 -8.09 5.49 -4.03
C SER A 152 -8.39 6.07 -2.65
N ARG A 153 -9.18 7.15 -2.56
CA ARG A 153 -9.61 7.74 -1.29
C ARG A 153 -10.51 6.80 -0.50
N ALA A 154 -11.44 6.10 -1.17
CA ALA A 154 -12.30 5.12 -0.53
C ALA A 154 -11.49 3.96 0.08
N ILE A 155 -10.51 3.43 -0.67
CA ILE A 155 -9.60 2.39 -0.17
C ILE A 155 -8.84 2.87 1.06
N ILE A 156 -8.23 4.07 1.00
CA ILE A 156 -7.47 4.63 2.13
C ILE A 156 -8.39 4.83 3.33
N SER A 157 -9.60 5.37 3.14
CA SER A 157 -10.62 5.50 4.19
C SER A 157 -10.94 4.18 4.86
N VAL A 158 -11.17 3.11 4.09
CA VAL A 158 -11.46 1.77 4.64
C VAL A 158 -10.28 1.24 5.45
N ILE A 159 -9.06 1.41 4.96
CA ILE A 159 -7.85 0.95 5.65
C ILE A 159 -7.66 1.68 6.98
N LEU A 160 -7.83 3.01 6.98
CA LEU A 160 -7.73 3.82 8.20
C LEU A 160 -8.83 3.48 9.19
N LEU A 161 -10.06 3.25 8.72
CA LEU A 161 -11.16 2.85 9.58
C LEU A 161 -10.92 1.46 10.19
N GLY A 162 -10.40 0.50 9.42
CA GLY A 162 -10.00 -0.80 9.94
C GLY A 162 -8.90 -0.68 11.00
N GLY A 163 -7.91 0.18 10.75
CA GLY A 163 -6.86 0.52 11.71
C GLY A 163 -7.38 1.18 12.99
N ALA A 164 -8.41 2.03 12.88
CA ALA A 164 -9.03 2.70 14.01
C ALA A 164 -9.89 1.74 14.85
N ILE A 165 -10.71 0.90 14.21
CA ILE A 165 -11.55 -0.09 14.87
C ILE A 165 -10.70 -1.05 15.72
N GLY A 166 -9.54 -1.50 15.20
CA GLY A 166 -8.61 -2.33 15.96
C GLY A 166 -8.00 -1.64 17.19
N LYS A 167 -8.13 -0.30 17.30
CA LYS A 167 -7.67 0.51 18.44
C LYS A 167 -8.82 1.02 19.31
N TRP A 168 -10.08 0.68 19.02
CA TRP A 168 -11.23 1.05 19.86
C TRP A 168 -11.36 0.10 21.06
N THR A 169 -10.32 0.06 21.89
CA THR A 169 -10.27 -0.75 23.11
C THR A 169 -9.85 0.10 24.31
N SER A 170 -10.08 -0.42 25.52
CA SER A 170 -9.72 0.25 26.77
C SER A 170 -8.23 0.54 26.89
N GLU A 171 -7.39 -0.38 26.41
CA GLU A 171 -5.93 -0.35 26.56
C GLU A 171 -5.30 0.69 25.60
N TYR A 172 -5.86 0.83 24.40
CA TYR A 172 -5.50 1.93 23.50
C TYR A 172 -6.02 3.26 24.04
N TRP A 173 -7.22 3.32 24.63
CA TRP A 173 -7.78 4.55 25.17
C TRP A 173 -7.09 5.06 26.44
N SER A 174 -6.57 4.14 27.27
CA SER A 174 -5.71 4.44 28.42
C SER A 174 -4.29 4.85 28.00
N GLY A 175 -3.85 4.43 26.81
CA GLY A 175 -2.50 4.68 26.28
C GLY A 175 -1.47 3.64 26.71
N GLU A 176 -1.87 2.61 27.44
CA GLU A 176 -1.01 1.53 27.93
C GLU A 176 -0.25 0.86 26.77
N VAL A 177 -1.00 0.43 25.74
CA VAL A 177 -0.40 -0.20 24.55
C VAL A 177 0.60 0.71 23.85
N PHE A 178 0.30 2.01 23.76
CA PHE A 178 1.20 2.97 23.12
C PHE A 178 2.44 3.23 23.97
N TYR A 179 2.29 3.30 25.29
CA TYR A 179 3.41 3.44 26.21
C TYR A 179 4.37 2.26 26.05
N ASP A 180 3.88 1.03 26.09
CA ASP A 180 4.71 -0.17 25.97
C ASP A 180 5.37 -0.23 24.58
N ILE A 181 4.58 -0.12 23.51
CA ILE A 181 5.07 -0.30 22.13
C ILE A 181 6.04 0.80 21.69
N TYR A 182 5.79 2.06 22.08
CA TYR A 182 6.55 3.22 21.59
C TYR A 182 7.52 3.81 22.59
N PHE A 183 7.19 3.85 23.88
CA PHE A 183 8.02 4.51 24.89
C PHE A 183 8.92 3.52 25.61
N VAL A 184 8.52 2.26 25.78
CA VAL A 184 9.35 1.21 26.41
C VAL A 184 10.17 0.45 25.37
N ASP A 185 9.51 -0.18 24.40
CA ASP A 185 10.17 -1.16 23.52
C ASP A 185 10.76 -0.56 22.24
N ARG A 186 10.30 0.62 21.81
CA ARG A 186 10.75 1.19 20.53
C ARG A 186 12.09 1.90 20.68
N ASP A 187 13.09 1.42 19.97
CA ASP A 187 14.30 2.19 19.71
C ASP A 187 14.08 3.09 18.47
N TYR A 188 13.64 4.33 18.71
CA TYR A 188 13.46 5.32 17.65
C TYR A 188 13.72 6.72 18.19
N TRP A 189 14.28 7.60 17.35
CA TRP A 189 14.85 8.87 17.79
C TRP A 189 13.86 9.76 18.54
N VAL A 190 12.59 9.84 18.11
CA VAL A 190 11.55 10.65 18.77
C VAL A 190 11.30 10.14 20.19
N PHE A 191 11.11 8.83 20.35
CA PHE A 191 10.81 8.23 21.64
C PHE A 191 12.05 8.19 22.54
N ASN A 192 13.25 8.05 21.98
CA ASN A 192 14.52 8.19 22.69
C ASN A 192 14.68 9.59 23.27
N LEU A 193 14.37 10.64 22.48
CA LEU A 193 14.40 12.01 22.94
C LEU A 193 13.41 12.21 24.10
N ILE A 194 12.18 11.72 23.97
CA ILE A 194 11.18 11.84 25.03
C ILE A 194 11.63 11.11 26.31
N ARG A 195 12.15 9.88 26.19
CA ARG A 195 12.68 9.09 27.31
C ARG A 195 13.82 9.78 28.06
N GLN A 196 14.67 10.51 27.35
CA GLN A 196 15.82 11.20 27.93
C GLN A 196 15.43 12.49 28.65
N ASN A 197 14.29 13.11 28.29
CA ASN A 197 13.91 14.44 28.77
C ASN A 197 12.74 14.44 29.76
N PHE A 198 11.99 13.34 29.87
CA PHE A 198 10.79 13.25 30.71
C PHE A 198 10.83 12.02 31.61
N ASP A 199 10.22 12.11 32.79
CA ASP A 199 10.05 10.98 33.69
C ASP A 199 8.92 10.03 33.23
N ALA A 200 8.82 8.87 33.89
CA ALA A 200 7.88 7.83 33.48
C ALA A 200 6.42 8.29 33.54
N ASP A 201 6.06 9.14 34.51
CA ASP A 201 4.69 9.63 34.67
C ASP A 201 4.29 10.60 33.55
N VAL A 202 5.18 11.53 33.16
CA VAL A 202 4.94 12.39 32.00
C VAL A 202 4.91 11.57 30.72
N GLN A 203 5.79 10.57 30.57
CA GLN A 203 5.78 9.69 29.39
C GLN A 203 4.45 8.94 29.24
N ARG A 204 3.85 8.45 30.34
CA ARG A 204 2.52 7.81 30.30
C ARG A 204 1.43 8.78 29.84
N VAL A 205 1.43 9.99 30.37
CA VAL A 205 0.47 11.04 29.94
C VAL A 205 0.63 11.35 28.45
N LEU A 206 1.86 11.50 27.96
CA LEU A 206 2.14 11.70 26.55
C LEU A 206 1.65 10.52 25.69
N ALA A 207 1.88 9.28 26.12
CA ALA A 207 1.42 8.09 25.43
C ALA A 207 -0.12 8.03 25.35
N THR A 208 -0.83 8.38 26.42
CA THR A 208 -2.31 8.47 26.42
C THR A 208 -2.81 9.47 25.39
N TRP A 209 -2.26 10.69 25.39
CA TRP A 209 -2.68 11.71 24.43
C TRP A 209 -2.30 11.36 23.00
N TYR A 210 -1.12 10.78 22.79
CA TYR A 210 -0.69 10.34 21.47
C TYR A 210 -1.59 9.22 20.92
N SER A 211 -1.92 8.22 21.75
CA SER A 211 -2.84 7.14 21.38
C SER A 211 -4.21 7.68 20.99
N ARG A 212 -4.82 8.53 21.83
CA ARG A 212 -6.12 9.15 21.56
C ARG A 212 -6.11 10.00 20.30
N PHE A 213 -5.03 10.75 20.07
CA PHE A 213 -4.86 11.53 18.84
C PHE A 213 -4.81 10.63 17.60
N VAL A 214 -4.05 9.53 17.65
CA VAL A 214 -4.00 8.56 16.55
C VAL A 214 -5.38 7.97 16.28
N ILE A 215 -6.07 7.47 17.32
CA ILE A 215 -7.42 6.90 17.19
C ILE A 215 -8.38 7.92 16.57
N ALA A 216 -8.41 9.15 17.10
CA ALA A 216 -9.29 10.20 16.61
C ALA A 216 -8.98 10.59 15.16
N SER A 217 -7.70 10.75 14.82
CA SER A 217 -7.26 11.13 13.47
C SER A 217 -7.56 10.04 12.43
N GLU A 218 -7.27 8.77 12.72
CA GLU A 218 -7.59 7.64 11.85
C GLU A 218 -9.10 7.45 11.71
N THR A 219 -9.87 7.60 12.79
CA THR A 219 -11.34 7.53 12.76
C THR A 219 -11.90 8.64 11.87
N MET A 220 -11.49 9.88 12.10
CA MET A 220 -11.95 11.03 11.33
C MET A 220 -11.59 10.87 9.85
N ALA A 221 -10.34 10.50 9.52
CA ALA A 221 -9.92 10.27 8.15
C ALA A 221 -10.65 9.08 7.52
N GLY A 222 -10.89 8.00 8.27
CA GLY A 222 -11.67 6.85 7.85
C GLY A 222 -13.08 7.24 7.38
N PHE A 223 -13.79 8.08 8.15
CA PHE A 223 -15.15 8.50 7.80
C PHE A 223 -15.22 9.65 6.78
N THR A 224 -14.22 10.52 6.71
CA THR A 224 -14.34 11.80 5.98
C THR A 224 -13.43 11.93 4.75
N LEU A 225 -12.31 11.22 4.67
CA LEU A 225 -11.31 11.44 3.60
C LEU A 225 -11.90 11.22 2.19
N TRP A 226 -12.79 10.23 2.03
CA TRP A 226 -13.46 9.95 0.75
C TRP A 226 -14.48 11.02 0.33
N LEU A 227 -15.00 11.82 1.27
CA LEU A 227 -15.92 12.93 1.03
C LEU A 227 -15.19 14.22 0.61
N LEU A 228 -13.90 14.33 0.93
CA LEU A 228 -13.12 15.52 0.64
C LEU A 228 -12.83 15.68 -0.88
N PRO A 229 -12.65 16.92 -1.36
CA PRO A 229 -12.22 17.16 -2.73
C PRO A 229 -10.90 16.44 -3.07
N PRO A 230 -10.73 15.92 -4.30
CA PRO A 230 -9.64 15.01 -4.65
C PRO A 230 -8.24 15.45 -4.25
N ARG A 231 -7.91 16.72 -4.51
CA ARG A 231 -6.57 17.27 -4.24
C ARG A 231 -6.33 17.49 -2.74
N ILE A 232 -7.34 17.94 -2.01
CA ILE A 232 -7.26 18.16 -0.57
C ILE A 232 -7.07 16.83 0.14
N ALA A 233 -7.90 15.84 -0.21
CA ALA A 233 -7.78 14.49 0.32
C ALA A 233 -6.42 13.85 -0.01
N ALA A 234 -5.91 14.03 -1.23
CA ALA A 234 -4.58 13.53 -1.62
C ALA A 234 -3.48 14.11 -0.73
N VAL A 235 -3.42 15.44 -0.58
CA VAL A 235 -2.41 16.10 0.25
C VAL A 235 -2.55 15.69 1.72
N ALA A 236 -3.76 15.71 2.26
CA ALA A 236 -4.02 15.32 3.65
C ALA A 236 -3.58 13.87 3.92
N ALA A 237 -3.97 12.92 3.05
CA ALA A 237 -3.56 11.52 3.16
C ALA A 237 -2.04 11.35 3.03
N MET A 238 -1.41 11.98 2.04
CA MET A 238 0.04 11.89 1.86
C MET A 238 0.80 12.43 3.08
N VAL A 239 0.40 13.58 3.62
CA VAL A 239 1.02 14.18 4.81
C VAL A 239 0.84 13.27 6.02
N MET A 240 -0.37 12.78 6.28
CA MET A 240 -0.68 11.93 7.42
C MET A 240 0.04 10.57 7.34
N LEU A 241 0.00 9.89 6.19
CA LEU A 241 0.65 8.59 6.00
C LEU A 241 2.19 8.74 6.10
N THR A 242 2.75 9.81 5.55
CA THR A 242 4.19 10.07 5.64
C THR A 242 4.60 10.43 7.07
N SER A 243 3.81 11.22 7.80
CA SER A 243 4.14 11.60 9.18
C SER A 243 4.11 10.38 10.12
N ILE A 244 3.18 9.43 9.92
CA ILE A 244 3.18 8.17 10.68
C ILE A 244 4.51 7.42 10.48
N ALA A 245 4.98 7.26 9.25
CA ALA A 245 6.26 6.58 9.00
C ALA A 245 7.45 7.34 9.61
N LEU A 246 7.51 8.66 9.41
CA LEU A 246 8.64 9.49 9.85
C LEU A 246 8.74 9.62 11.37
N LEU A 247 7.60 9.71 12.07
CA LEU A 247 7.58 9.98 13.51
C LEU A 247 7.53 8.70 14.35
N SER A 248 7.06 7.58 13.79
CA SER A 248 6.91 6.34 14.55
C SER A 248 8.01 5.31 14.25
N ASN A 249 8.26 4.99 12.97
CA ASN A 249 9.25 3.99 12.56
C ASN A 249 9.46 4.02 11.05
N PHE A 250 10.71 4.23 10.58
CA PHE A 250 11.05 4.22 9.15
C PHE A 250 10.67 2.91 8.42
N MET A 251 10.57 1.79 9.12
CA MET A 251 10.11 0.53 8.51
C MET A 251 8.65 0.57 8.09
N LEU A 252 7.83 1.47 8.64
CA LEU A 252 6.43 1.67 8.24
C LEU A 252 6.31 2.23 6.81
N PHE A 253 7.39 2.76 6.22
CA PHE A 253 7.36 3.09 4.79
C PHE A 253 7.06 1.87 3.91
N SER A 254 7.42 0.66 4.36
CA SER A 254 7.03 -0.57 3.66
C SER A 254 5.51 -0.80 3.63
N VAL A 255 4.76 -0.23 4.58
CA VAL A 255 3.29 -0.32 4.66
C VAL A 255 2.64 0.87 3.96
N LEU A 256 3.17 2.08 4.18
CA LEU A 256 2.48 3.33 3.87
C LEU A 256 2.81 3.91 2.49
N LEU A 257 3.97 3.58 1.89
CA LEU A 257 4.33 4.11 0.56
C LEU A 257 3.34 3.71 -0.54
N SER A 258 2.81 2.48 -0.50
CA SER A 258 1.78 2.02 -1.44
C SER A 258 0.51 2.89 -1.37
N LEU A 259 0.09 3.24 -0.14
CA LEU A 259 -1.06 4.13 0.11
C LEU A 259 -0.77 5.59 -0.26
N VAL A 260 0.46 6.07 -0.04
CA VAL A 260 0.90 7.38 -0.54
C VAL A 260 0.83 7.43 -2.06
N GLY A 261 1.21 6.34 -2.74
CA GLY A 261 1.03 6.17 -4.17
C GLY A 261 -0.44 6.30 -4.59
N LEU A 262 -1.33 5.55 -3.96
CA LEU A 262 -2.78 5.66 -4.19
C LEU A 262 -3.33 7.07 -3.95
N ALA A 263 -2.91 7.73 -2.88
CA ALA A 263 -3.33 9.09 -2.55
C ALA A 263 -2.94 10.09 -3.64
N SER A 264 -1.73 9.95 -4.21
CA SER A 264 -1.17 10.86 -5.21
C SER A 264 -2.04 11.03 -6.46
N ILE A 265 -2.88 10.04 -6.79
CA ILE A 265 -3.81 10.10 -7.94
C ILE A 265 -4.73 11.33 -7.87
N GLY A 266 -5.13 11.76 -6.67
CA GLY A 266 -5.99 12.94 -6.51
C GLY A 266 -5.35 14.24 -7.00
N LEU A 267 -4.01 14.31 -7.10
CA LEU A 267 -3.28 15.47 -7.62
C LEU A 267 -3.43 15.62 -9.14
N PHE A 268 -3.72 14.53 -9.85
CA PHE A 268 -3.86 14.50 -11.31
C PHE A 268 -5.26 14.89 -11.80
N VAL A 269 -6.24 14.99 -10.89
CA VAL A 269 -7.60 15.40 -11.24
C VAL A 269 -7.64 16.90 -11.55
N SER A 270 -8.21 17.27 -12.71
CA SER A 270 -8.45 18.66 -13.09
C SER A 270 -9.35 19.35 -12.05
N LYS A 271 -9.08 20.62 -11.73
CA LYS A 271 -10.02 21.42 -10.92
C LYS A 271 -11.28 21.60 -11.77
N LYS A 272 -12.42 21.17 -11.25
CA LYS A 272 -13.71 21.66 -11.71
C LYS A 272 -13.94 23.04 -11.10
#